data_AF-A0A9P5E264-F1
#
_entry.id   AF-A0A9P5E264-F1
#
_cell.length_a   1.000
_cell.length_b   1.000
_cell.length_c   1.000
_cell.angle_alpha   90.00
_cell.angle_beta   90.00
_cell.angle_gamma   90.00
#
_symmetry.space_group_name_H-M   'P 1'
#
loop_
_entity.id
_entity.type
_entity.pdbx_description
1 polymer ?
#
loop_
_entity_poly.entity_id
_entity_poly.type
_entity_poly.pdbx_seq_one_letter_code
_entity_poly.pdbx_strand_id
1 'polypeptide(L)'
;MRDQLETEATKNEEVVLQNVIETRSSEVPEVPRPADSEESSPESTAINTPADNPSLFPVYLPFPVEHKLMKALQKSLEVVCYEFGQETFPSILRDRGWDCPELVELNDWTGILSREGLLKGTNTPKSLNDFLRSIANIRHTAVHRLRTNSIGLETFLADAGAFAEILSRDGAQVGVISKLRSDTGAAISELRQNKQFLQLQLERTLLDIEQQRAELDRREQEAINHMREEDKRYQEIAGERLREGLVLIEELDTTVHVGNRIVEDANSLDGVDSTSIEGEEDEDEDAFEDCIE
;
A
#
# COMPACT_ATOMS: atom_id res chain seq x y z
N MET A 1 2.44 -1.30 -20.88
CA MET A 1 2.06 -1.09 -19.46
C MET A 1 2.96 -1.91 -18.52
N ARG A 2 3.21 -3.20 -18.78
CA ARG A 2 4.18 -4.03 -18.03
C ARG A 2 5.60 -3.44 -17.97
N ASP A 3 6.15 -3.05 -19.12
CA ASP A 3 7.51 -2.51 -19.21
C ASP A 3 7.65 -1.10 -18.60
N GLN A 4 6.55 -0.35 -18.50
CA GLN A 4 6.53 1.00 -17.94
C GLN A 4 6.54 0.98 -16.41
N LEU A 5 5.82 0.03 -15.78
CA LEU A 5 5.84 -0.17 -14.33
C LEU A 5 7.19 -0.72 -13.86
N GLU A 6 7.82 -1.58 -14.66
CA GLU A 6 9.15 -2.14 -14.36
C GLU A 6 10.25 -1.07 -14.49
N THR A 7 10.18 -0.21 -15.51
CA THR A 7 11.13 0.91 -15.66
C THR A 7 10.92 2.01 -14.62
N GLU A 8 9.69 2.34 -14.24
CA GLU A 8 9.45 3.32 -13.16
C GLU A 8 9.89 2.80 -11.78
N ALA A 9 9.71 1.50 -11.51
CA ALA A 9 10.21 0.88 -10.28
C ALA A 9 11.74 0.96 -10.19
N THR A 10 12.46 0.57 -11.25
CA THR A 10 13.94 0.65 -11.28
C THR A 10 14.46 2.08 -11.17
N LYS A 11 13.76 3.06 -11.76
CA LYS A 11 14.16 4.48 -11.72
C LYS A 11 13.93 5.11 -10.35
N ASN A 12 12.84 4.74 -9.67
CA ASN A 12 12.60 5.19 -8.30
C ASN A 12 13.59 4.55 -7.31
N GLU A 13 14.03 3.32 -7.59
CA GLU A 13 15.05 2.61 -6.81
C GLU A 13 16.46 3.24 -6.93
N GLU A 14 16.87 3.73 -8.10
CA GLU A 14 18.13 4.46 -8.27
C GLU A 14 18.16 5.81 -7.52
N VAL A 15 17.03 6.54 -7.52
CA VAL A 15 16.93 7.84 -6.84
C VAL A 15 17.05 7.72 -5.31
N VAL A 16 16.55 6.62 -4.73
CA VAL A 16 16.67 6.35 -3.29
C VAL A 16 18.12 6.04 -2.89
N LEU A 17 18.88 5.36 -3.75
CA LEU A 17 20.30 5.07 -3.50
C LEU A 17 21.16 6.35 -3.54
N GLN A 18 20.85 7.29 -4.43
CA GLN A 18 21.58 8.56 -4.54
C GLN A 18 21.35 9.46 -3.30
N ASN A 19 20.10 9.54 -2.83
CA ASN A 19 19.73 10.40 -1.70
C ASN A 19 20.31 9.95 -0.36
N VAL A 20 20.52 8.64 -0.17
CA VAL A 20 21.17 8.08 1.04
C VAL A 20 22.67 8.39 1.07
N ILE A 21 23.30 8.61 -0.10
CA ILE A 21 24.73 8.91 -0.22
C ILE A 21 25.01 10.40 0.06
N GLU A 22 24.09 11.31 -0.27
CA GLU A 22 24.30 12.76 -0.11
C GLU A 22 23.88 13.33 1.26
N THR A 23 22.89 12.77 1.96
CA THR A 23 22.29 13.43 3.14
C THR A 23 23.02 13.25 4.48
N ARG A 24 24.20 12.62 4.56
CA ARG A 24 24.84 12.37 5.87
C ARG A 24 26.29 12.81 6.02
N SER A 25 26.76 13.68 5.14
CA SER A 25 28.01 14.39 5.31
C SER A 25 27.79 15.84 5.79
N SER A 26 26.99 16.06 6.84
CA SER A 26 27.14 17.22 7.74
C SER A 26 26.17 17.17 8.93
N GLU A 27 26.72 17.56 10.07
CA GLU A 27 26.09 18.13 11.27
C GLU A 27 25.38 17.22 12.30
N VAL A 28 25.86 17.40 13.53
CA VAL A 28 25.35 16.89 14.81
C VAL A 28 24.21 17.81 15.26
N PRO A 29 23.03 17.29 15.67
CA PRO A 29 22.07 18.11 16.40
C PRO A 29 22.07 17.83 17.89
N GLU A 30 22.28 18.92 18.61
CA GLU A 30 22.13 19.16 20.03
C GLU A 30 20.68 18.93 20.50
N VAL A 31 20.51 18.41 21.71
CA VAL A 31 19.22 18.05 22.33
C VAL A 31 18.56 19.27 22.98
N PRO A 32 17.25 19.50 22.79
CA PRO A 32 16.45 20.27 23.75
C PRO A 32 15.39 19.42 24.46
N ARG A 33 15.23 19.69 25.76
CA ARG A 33 14.21 19.15 26.70
C ARG A 33 12.81 19.74 26.45
N PRO A 34 11.73 19.10 26.95
CA PRO A 34 10.34 19.42 26.61
C PRO A 34 9.67 20.36 27.61
N ALA A 35 8.71 21.15 27.13
CA ALA A 35 7.69 21.81 27.95
C ALA A 35 6.35 21.85 27.18
N ASP A 36 5.38 21.15 27.78
CA ASP A 36 3.94 21.39 27.91
C ASP A 36 3.06 21.90 26.75
N SER A 37 2.10 21.02 26.42
CA SER A 37 0.65 21.23 26.34
C SER A 37 0.09 22.33 25.42
N GLU A 38 -0.65 21.91 24.40
CA GLU A 38 -2.08 22.26 24.29
C GLU A 38 -2.79 21.39 23.24
N GLU A 39 -3.91 20.81 23.68
CA GLU A 39 -4.89 20.07 22.87
C GLU A 39 -5.64 21.03 21.95
N SER A 40 -5.77 20.67 20.67
CA SER A 40 -6.98 20.98 19.92
C SER A 40 -7.11 20.03 18.72
N SER A 41 -8.05 19.11 18.83
CA SER A 41 -8.58 18.31 17.73
C SER A 41 -9.55 19.17 16.90
N PRO A 42 -9.50 19.08 15.56
CA PRO A 42 -10.70 19.10 14.73
C PRO A 42 -10.71 17.81 13.90
N GLU A 43 -11.64 16.92 14.18
CA GLU A 43 -12.90 16.83 13.43
C GLU A 43 -12.69 16.46 11.95
N SER A 44 -12.82 15.15 11.75
CA SER A 44 -13.16 14.42 10.54
C SER A 44 -13.52 15.28 9.32
N THR A 45 -12.63 15.27 8.33
CA THR A 45 -13.05 15.31 6.93
C THR A 45 -12.37 14.12 6.27
N ALA A 46 -13.12 13.01 6.17
CA ALA A 46 -12.73 11.86 5.36
C ALA A 46 -12.69 12.32 3.90
N ILE A 47 -11.52 12.80 3.49
CA ILE A 47 -11.16 12.93 2.08
C ILE A 47 -11.11 11.49 1.56
N ASN A 48 -12.10 11.12 0.75
CA ASN A 48 -12.05 9.92 -0.07
C ASN A 48 -10.93 10.11 -1.09
N THR A 49 -9.70 9.86 -0.66
CA THR A 49 -8.56 9.67 -1.53
C THR A 49 -8.83 8.40 -2.35
N PRO A 50 -8.65 8.39 -3.69
CA PRO A 50 -8.65 7.15 -4.45
C PRO A 50 -7.67 6.22 -3.77
N ALA A 51 -8.08 5.01 -3.43
CA ALA A 51 -7.23 4.05 -2.77
C ALA A 51 -5.96 3.85 -3.62
N ASP A 52 -4.84 4.44 -3.19
CA ASP A 52 -3.53 4.11 -3.72
C ASP A 52 -3.37 2.61 -3.50
N ASN A 53 -3.46 1.82 -4.58
CA ASN A 53 -3.29 0.39 -4.50
C ASN A 53 -1.93 0.11 -3.85
N PRO A 54 -1.89 -0.54 -2.68
CA PRO A 54 -0.64 -0.70 -1.95
C PRO A 54 0.31 -1.55 -2.76
N SER A 55 1.38 -0.94 -3.26
CA SER A 55 2.44 -1.66 -3.95
C SER A 55 3.17 -2.57 -2.96
N LEU A 56 3.34 -3.84 -3.31
CA LEU A 56 4.16 -4.77 -2.54
C LEU A 56 5.66 -4.62 -2.84
N PHE A 57 6.04 -3.66 -3.69
CA PHE A 57 7.41 -3.41 -4.10
C PHE A 57 7.99 -2.16 -3.43
N PRO A 58 9.30 -2.14 -3.12
CA PRO A 58 10.31 -3.15 -3.47
C PRO A 58 10.29 -4.43 -2.59
N VAL A 59 11.04 -5.45 -3.00
CA VAL A 59 11.12 -6.72 -2.25
C VAL A 59 12.09 -6.58 -1.08
N TYR A 60 11.67 -7.00 0.11
CA TYR A 60 12.51 -7.07 1.30
C TYR A 60 12.39 -8.44 1.93
N LEU A 61 13.51 -8.95 2.44
CA LEU A 61 13.49 -10.10 3.34
C LEU A 61 13.01 -9.67 4.74
N PRO A 62 12.52 -10.62 5.57
CA PRO A 62 12.30 -10.36 6.99
C PRO A 62 13.59 -9.87 7.65
N PHE A 63 13.52 -8.75 8.37
CA PHE A 63 14.70 -8.08 8.91
C PHE A 63 15.61 -8.96 9.78
N PRO A 64 15.09 -9.81 10.68
CA PRO A 64 15.95 -10.69 11.46
C PRO A 64 16.80 -11.64 10.61
N VAL A 65 16.28 -12.07 9.45
CA VAL A 65 16.98 -12.95 8.51
C VAL A 65 18.00 -12.15 7.70
N GLU A 66 17.61 -11.00 7.17
CA GLU A 66 18.50 -10.08 6.45
C GLU A 66 19.71 -9.70 7.32
N HIS A 67 19.49 -9.28 8.57
CA HIS A 67 20.58 -8.88 9.44
C HIS A 67 21.52 -10.05 9.78
N LYS A 68 20.99 -11.28 9.91
CA LYS A 68 21.82 -12.48 10.08
C LYS A 68 22.65 -12.77 8.83
N LEU A 69 22.05 -12.66 7.65
CA LEU A 69 22.74 -12.80 6.36
C LEU A 69 23.89 -11.80 6.24
N MET A 70 23.65 -10.52 6.52
CA MET A 70 24.67 -9.48 6.41
C MET A 70 25.84 -9.69 7.38
N LYS A 71 25.57 -10.14 8.61
CA LYS A 71 26.63 -10.51 9.57
C LYS A 71 27.43 -11.73 9.12
N ALA A 72 26.77 -12.75 8.57
CA ALA A 72 27.45 -13.92 8.04
C ALA A 72 28.36 -13.53 6.86
N LEU A 73 27.86 -12.69 5.96
CA LEU A 73 28.61 -12.20 4.81
C LEU A 73 29.82 -11.37 5.24
N GLN A 74 29.66 -10.43 6.19
CA GLN A 74 30.78 -9.66 6.74
C GLN A 74 31.85 -10.58 7.32
N LYS A 75 31.46 -11.52 8.20
CA LYS A 75 32.40 -12.44 8.85
C LYS A 75 33.15 -13.30 7.83
N SER A 76 32.45 -13.84 6.82
CA SER A 76 33.10 -14.63 5.77
C SER A 76 34.15 -13.82 5.01
N LEU A 77 33.85 -12.56 4.68
CA LEU A 77 34.80 -11.69 3.98
C LEU A 77 36.01 -11.32 4.85
N GLU A 78 35.81 -11.05 6.15
CA GLU A 78 36.91 -10.77 7.08
C GLU A 78 37.89 -11.95 7.18
N VAL A 79 37.38 -13.18 7.18
CA VAL A 79 38.20 -14.39 7.13
C VAL A 79 39.00 -14.46 5.83
N VAL A 80 38.36 -14.27 4.66
CA VAL A 80 39.08 -14.28 3.37
C VAL A 80 40.18 -13.22 3.33
N CYS A 81 39.87 -12.01 3.77
CA CYS A 81 40.85 -10.93 3.80
C CYS A 81 42.04 -11.25 4.71
N TYR A 82 41.77 -11.83 5.89
CA TYR A 82 42.81 -12.19 6.84
C TYR A 82 43.74 -13.28 6.29
N GLU A 83 43.18 -14.36 5.73
CA GLU A 83 43.95 -15.44 5.08
C GLU A 83 44.83 -14.88 3.96
N PHE A 84 44.26 -14.06 3.07
CA PHE A 84 45.00 -13.37 2.02
C PHE A 84 46.11 -12.46 2.57
N GLY A 85 45.82 -11.74 3.66
CA GLY A 85 46.76 -10.85 4.31
C GLY A 85 47.92 -11.58 4.97
N GLN A 86 47.71 -12.80 5.49
CA GLN A 86 48.79 -13.60 6.08
C GLN A 86 49.84 -13.95 5.03
N GLU A 87 49.41 -14.24 3.80
CA GLU A 87 50.29 -14.58 2.68
C GLU A 87 50.93 -13.33 2.07
N THR A 88 50.16 -12.24 1.92
CA THR A 88 50.57 -11.07 1.13
C THR A 88 51.20 -9.97 1.98
N PHE A 89 50.76 -9.81 3.22
CA PHE A 89 51.12 -8.70 4.12
C PHE A 89 51.48 -9.12 5.56
N PRO A 90 52.36 -10.13 5.76
CA PRO A 90 52.68 -10.63 7.10
C PRO A 90 53.38 -9.57 7.99
N SER A 91 54.07 -8.59 7.40
CA SER A 91 54.63 -7.46 8.15
C SER A 91 53.53 -6.53 8.69
N ILE A 92 52.56 -6.15 7.84
CA ILE A 92 51.47 -5.25 8.24
C ILE A 92 50.64 -5.86 9.37
N LEU A 93 50.28 -7.15 9.26
CA LEU A 93 49.52 -7.86 10.30
C LEU A 93 50.28 -7.85 11.64
N ARG A 94 51.58 -8.16 11.62
CA ARG A 94 52.42 -8.19 12.83
C ARG A 94 52.60 -6.81 13.44
N ASP A 95 52.90 -5.80 12.63
CA ASP A 95 53.15 -4.44 13.11
C ASP A 95 51.90 -3.80 13.72
N ARG A 96 50.71 -4.20 13.24
CA ARG A 96 49.42 -3.74 13.76
C ARG A 96 48.81 -4.64 14.84
N GLY A 97 49.46 -5.76 15.17
CA GLY A 97 48.95 -6.73 16.15
C GLY A 97 47.64 -7.40 15.72
N TRP A 98 47.42 -7.56 14.42
CA TRP A 98 46.24 -8.21 13.86
C TRP A 98 46.47 -9.71 13.74
N ASP A 99 46.18 -10.43 14.83
CA ASP A 99 46.43 -11.86 14.95
C ASP A 99 45.21 -12.75 14.65
N CYS A 100 44.02 -12.17 14.49
CA CYS A 100 42.80 -12.89 14.09
C CYS A 100 41.94 -12.06 13.11
N PRO A 101 41.03 -12.70 12.35
CA PRO A 101 40.17 -12.00 11.39
C PRO A 101 39.24 -10.99 12.06
N GLU A 102 38.79 -11.25 13.29
CA GLU A 102 37.88 -10.36 14.03
C GLU A 102 38.49 -9.00 14.41
N LEU A 103 39.82 -8.86 14.36
CA LEU A 103 40.52 -7.61 14.67
C LEU A 103 40.60 -6.63 13.49
N VAL A 104 40.24 -7.04 12.28
CA VAL A 104 40.43 -6.23 11.06
C VAL A 104 39.12 -6.06 10.32
N GLU A 105 38.67 -4.82 10.24
CA GLU A 105 37.37 -4.50 9.67
C GLU A 105 37.46 -4.39 8.14
N LEU A 106 36.37 -4.65 7.41
CA LEU A 106 36.36 -4.58 5.93
C LEU A 106 36.82 -3.21 5.37
N ASN A 107 36.59 -2.12 6.11
CA ASN A 107 37.06 -0.79 5.71
C ASN A 107 38.59 -0.68 5.74
N ASP A 108 39.25 -1.32 6.70
CA ASP A 108 40.71 -1.35 6.76
C ASP A 108 41.29 -2.17 5.61
N TRP A 109 40.70 -3.32 5.32
CA TRP A 109 41.11 -4.17 4.20
C TRP A 109 40.98 -3.48 2.86
N THR A 110 39.83 -2.86 2.59
CA THR A 110 39.62 -2.12 1.34
C THR A 110 40.60 -0.96 1.18
N GLY A 111 40.96 -0.28 2.29
CA GLY A 111 42.00 0.74 2.32
C GLY A 111 43.40 0.21 2.01
N ILE A 112 43.78 -0.93 2.57
CA ILE A 112 45.07 -1.58 2.29
C ILE A 112 45.14 -2.01 0.82
N LEU A 113 44.15 -2.75 0.34
CA LEU A 113 44.11 -3.26 -1.04
C LEU A 113 44.15 -2.13 -2.08
N SER A 114 43.48 -0.99 -1.78
CA SER A 114 43.52 0.20 -2.62
C SER A 114 44.92 0.83 -2.67
N ARG A 115 45.56 1.02 -1.51
CA ARG A 115 46.87 1.66 -1.39
C ARG A 115 47.97 0.83 -2.06
N GLU A 116 47.97 -0.48 -1.82
CA GLU A 116 48.96 -1.40 -2.40
C GLU A 116 48.69 -1.70 -3.88
N GLY A 117 47.54 -1.28 -4.42
CA GLY A 117 47.21 -1.41 -5.84
C GLY A 117 47.03 -2.84 -6.32
N LEU A 118 46.81 -3.80 -5.43
CA LEU A 118 46.73 -5.24 -5.77
C LEU A 118 45.53 -5.62 -6.63
N LEU A 119 44.49 -4.78 -6.63
CA LEU A 119 43.29 -4.98 -7.44
C LEU A 119 43.34 -4.17 -8.75
N LYS A 120 44.47 -3.54 -9.07
CA LYS A 120 44.64 -2.84 -10.35
C LYS A 120 44.82 -3.88 -11.46
N GLY A 121 43.89 -3.90 -12.42
CA GLY A 121 43.90 -4.83 -13.54
C GLY A 121 43.19 -6.16 -13.28
N THR A 122 42.63 -6.37 -12.09
CA THR A 122 41.71 -7.49 -11.85
C THR A 122 40.35 -7.20 -12.50
N ASN A 123 39.71 -8.23 -13.05
CA ASN A 123 38.37 -8.12 -13.62
C ASN A 123 37.33 -7.96 -12.50
N THR A 124 37.07 -6.72 -12.07
CA THR A 124 36.01 -6.40 -11.11
C THR A 124 34.67 -6.21 -11.84
N PRO A 125 33.53 -6.51 -11.19
CA PRO A 125 32.20 -6.33 -11.80
C PRO A 125 31.85 -4.88 -12.16
N LYS A 126 32.51 -3.93 -11.50
CA LYS A 126 32.30 -2.47 -11.61
C LYS A 126 33.63 -1.74 -11.44
N SER A 127 33.58 -0.40 -11.44
CA SER A 127 34.78 0.39 -11.16
C SER A 127 35.41 -0.05 -9.83
N LEU A 128 36.74 -0.13 -9.78
CA LEU A 128 37.43 -0.63 -8.58
C LEU A 128 37.04 0.15 -7.31
N ASN A 129 36.81 1.45 -7.44
CA ASN A 129 36.41 2.30 -6.31
C ASN A 129 34.99 1.94 -5.82
N ASP A 130 34.03 1.80 -6.74
CA ASP A 130 32.66 1.43 -6.38
C ASP A 130 32.58 0.00 -5.84
N PHE A 131 33.42 -0.89 -6.34
CA PHE A 131 33.54 -2.26 -5.87
C PHE A 131 34.04 -2.31 -4.42
N LEU A 132 35.15 -1.65 -4.12
CA LEU A 132 35.68 -1.56 -2.76
C LEU A 132 34.72 -0.84 -1.80
N ARG A 133 34.01 0.19 -2.29
CA ARG A 133 32.97 0.86 -1.52
C ARG A 133 31.80 -0.08 -1.19
N SER A 134 31.40 -0.94 -2.13
CA SER A 134 30.38 -1.96 -1.90
C SER A 134 30.80 -2.92 -0.79
N ILE A 135 32.05 -3.42 -0.81
CA ILE A 135 32.60 -4.29 0.23
C ILE A 135 32.63 -3.60 1.60
N ALA A 136 33.07 -2.33 1.67
CA ALA A 136 33.01 -1.52 2.89
C ALA A 136 31.57 -1.35 3.41
N ASN A 137 30.61 -1.14 2.50
CA ASN A 137 29.20 -0.96 2.84
C ASN A 137 28.52 -2.22 3.39
N ILE A 138 29.06 -3.43 3.13
CA ILE A 138 28.55 -4.67 3.74
C ILE A 138 28.66 -4.61 5.26
N ARG A 139 29.83 -4.21 5.78
CA ARG A 139 30.03 -3.99 7.23
C ARG A 139 29.12 -2.87 7.73
N HIS A 140 29.05 -1.75 7.02
CA HIS A 140 28.22 -0.61 7.43
C HIS A 140 26.75 -1.04 7.60
N THR A 141 26.23 -1.81 6.63
CA THR A 141 24.87 -2.36 6.66
C THR A 141 24.66 -3.32 7.83
N ALA A 142 25.61 -4.25 8.06
CA ALA A 142 25.54 -5.23 9.13
C ALA A 142 25.59 -4.58 10.53
N VAL A 143 26.55 -3.70 10.76
CA VAL A 143 26.80 -3.05 12.07
C VAL A 143 25.70 -2.04 12.41
N HIS A 144 25.33 -1.19 11.44
CA HIS A 144 24.30 -0.16 11.64
C HIS A 144 22.88 -0.66 11.37
N ARG A 145 22.71 -1.96 11.11
CA ARG A 145 21.38 -2.60 11.05
C ARG A 145 20.48 -1.96 9.98
N LEU A 146 21.08 -1.58 8.86
CA LEU A 146 20.37 -0.89 7.79
C LEU A 146 19.50 -1.88 7.02
N ARG A 147 18.28 -1.45 6.67
CA ARG A 147 17.38 -2.21 5.81
C ARG A 147 17.82 -2.08 4.36
N THR A 148 17.87 -3.21 3.67
CA THR A 148 18.31 -3.32 2.29
C THR A 148 17.26 -4.08 1.49
N ASN A 149 16.87 -3.52 0.34
CA ASN A 149 15.97 -4.21 -0.58
C ASN A 149 16.68 -5.39 -1.29
N SER A 150 15.91 -6.17 -2.03
CA SER A 150 16.43 -7.36 -2.74
C SER A 150 17.59 -7.03 -3.68
N ILE A 151 17.53 -5.90 -4.39
CA ILE A 151 18.54 -5.50 -5.38
C ILE A 151 19.86 -5.20 -4.67
N GLY A 152 19.80 -4.45 -3.57
CA GLY A 152 20.98 -4.16 -2.75
C GLY A 152 21.60 -5.43 -2.16
N LEU A 153 20.77 -6.36 -1.67
CA LEU A 153 21.26 -7.64 -1.14
C LEU A 153 21.92 -8.52 -2.22
N GLU A 154 21.28 -8.65 -3.38
CA GLU A 154 21.83 -9.38 -4.53
C GLU A 154 23.15 -8.77 -4.99
N THR A 155 23.25 -7.43 -4.98
CA THR A 155 24.48 -6.69 -5.31
C THR A 155 25.59 -6.97 -4.30
N PHE A 156 25.30 -6.86 -3.00
CA PHE A 156 26.29 -7.17 -1.96
C PHE A 156 26.79 -8.61 -2.03
N LEU A 157 25.90 -9.57 -2.27
CA LEU A 157 26.27 -10.98 -2.39
C LEU A 157 27.10 -11.26 -3.67
N ALA A 158 26.76 -10.63 -4.79
CA ALA A 158 27.52 -10.74 -6.02
C ALA A 158 28.92 -10.13 -5.87
N ASP A 159 29.01 -8.93 -5.29
CA ASP A 159 30.28 -8.25 -5.08
C ASP A 159 31.17 -9.01 -4.10
N ALA A 160 30.60 -9.50 -3.00
CA ALA A 160 31.30 -10.33 -2.02
C ALA A 160 31.84 -11.62 -2.63
N GLY A 161 31.06 -12.30 -3.49
CA GLY A 161 31.50 -13.50 -4.20
C GLY A 161 32.69 -13.21 -5.11
N ALA A 162 32.58 -12.17 -5.94
CA ALA A 162 33.69 -11.75 -6.81
C ALA A 162 34.93 -11.36 -6.01
N PHE A 163 34.75 -10.67 -4.88
CA PHE A 163 35.86 -10.25 -4.03
C PHE A 163 36.57 -11.45 -3.40
N ALA A 164 35.81 -12.42 -2.90
CA ALA A 164 36.38 -13.64 -2.35
C ALA A 164 37.12 -14.47 -3.41
N GLU A 165 36.58 -14.58 -4.62
CA GLU A 165 37.25 -15.26 -5.75
C GLU A 165 38.56 -14.59 -6.19
N ILE A 166 38.63 -13.25 -6.11
CA ILE A 166 39.84 -12.50 -6.43
C ILE A 166 40.94 -12.74 -5.38
N LEU A 167 40.59 -12.74 -4.10
CA LEU A 167 41.56 -12.89 -3.01
C LEU A 167 41.98 -14.34 -2.78
N SER A 168 41.05 -15.30 -2.91
CA SER A 168 41.31 -16.71 -2.57
C SER A 168 40.41 -17.64 -3.37
N ARG A 169 40.77 -17.90 -4.63
CA ARG A 169 39.99 -18.71 -5.59
C ARG A 169 39.49 -20.05 -5.03
N ASP A 170 40.30 -20.73 -4.23
CA ASP A 170 39.99 -22.06 -3.65
C ASP A 170 39.68 -22.01 -2.14
N GLY A 171 39.36 -20.83 -1.60
CA GLY A 171 39.08 -20.65 -0.18
C GLY A 171 37.73 -21.25 0.26
N ALA A 172 37.67 -21.86 1.44
CA ALA A 172 36.44 -22.45 1.98
C ALA A 172 35.28 -21.44 2.06
N GLN A 173 35.58 -20.17 2.30
CA GLN A 173 34.59 -19.09 2.36
C GLN A 173 33.96 -18.76 1.01
N VAL A 174 34.62 -19.03 -0.13
CA VAL A 174 34.03 -18.83 -1.47
C VAL A 174 32.80 -19.72 -1.63
N GLY A 175 32.88 -20.97 -1.17
CA GLY A 175 31.74 -21.90 -1.17
C GLY A 175 30.61 -21.45 -0.26
N VAL A 176 30.93 -20.90 0.92
CA VAL A 176 29.94 -20.34 1.86
C VAL A 176 29.21 -19.15 1.24
N ILE A 177 29.95 -18.18 0.67
CA ILE A 177 29.37 -16.99 0.04
C ILE A 177 28.54 -17.38 -1.19
N SER A 178 29.02 -18.32 -2.01
CA SER A 178 28.26 -18.85 -3.15
C SER A 178 26.95 -19.50 -2.73
N LYS A 179 26.96 -20.28 -1.64
CA LYS A 179 25.74 -20.87 -1.08
C LYS A 179 24.78 -19.79 -0.56
N LEU A 180 25.28 -18.82 0.21
CA LEU A 180 24.46 -17.68 0.68
C LEU A 180 23.82 -16.92 -0.48
N ARG A 181 24.58 -16.69 -1.56
CA ARG A 181 24.07 -16.04 -2.78
C ARG A 181 22.97 -16.84 -3.44
N SER A 182 23.17 -18.15 -3.63
CA SER A 182 22.18 -19.04 -4.25
C SER A 182 20.90 -19.11 -3.42
N ASP A 183 21.01 -19.38 -2.12
CA ASP A 183 19.86 -19.52 -1.21
C ASP A 183 19.07 -18.20 -1.12
N THR A 184 19.77 -17.07 -1.02
CA THR A 184 19.14 -15.74 -0.97
C THR A 184 18.46 -15.40 -2.29
N GLY A 185 19.09 -15.68 -3.43
CA GLY A 185 18.51 -15.42 -4.75
C GLY A 185 17.25 -16.26 -5.00
N ALA A 186 17.23 -17.52 -4.54
CA ALA A 186 16.05 -18.38 -4.62
C ALA A 186 14.90 -17.80 -3.78
N ALA A 187 15.16 -17.45 -2.51
CA ALA A 187 14.16 -16.89 -1.61
C ALA A 187 13.59 -15.54 -2.10
N ILE A 188 14.44 -14.66 -2.65
CA ILE A 188 14.02 -13.39 -3.24
C ILE A 188 13.15 -13.64 -4.48
N SER A 189 13.55 -14.58 -5.34
CA SER A 189 12.81 -14.91 -6.57
C SER A 189 11.41 -15.46 -6.26
N GLU A 190 11.30 -16.37 -5.29
CA GLU A 190 10.02 -16.89 -4.81
C GLU A 190 9.14 -15.77 -4.23
N LEU A 191 9.70 -14.93 -3.36
CA LEU A 191 8.97 -13.82 -2.75
C LEU A 191 8.49 -12.80 -3.80
N ARG A 192 9.32 -12.52 -4.82
CA ARG A 192 8.97 -11.64 -5.95
C ARG A 192 7.77 -12.20 -6.72
N GLN A 193 7.79 -13.48 -7.05
CA GLN A 193 6.68 -14.15 -7.76
C GLN A 193 5.39 -14.13 -6.93
N ASN A 194 5.47 -14.45 -5.63
CA ASN A 194 4.32 -14.42 -4.73
C ASN A 194 3.71 -13.02 -4.64
N LYS A 195 4.53 -11.97 -4.56
CA LYS A 195 4.06 -10.58 -4.57
C LYS A 195 3.37 -10.20 -5.87
N GLN A 196 3.93 -10.58 -7.02
CA GLN A 196 3.31 -10.35 -8.33
C GLN A 196 1.96 -11.06 -8.44
N PHE A 197 1.88 -12.31 -7.99
CA PHE A 197 0.64 -13.06 -7.97
C PHE A 197 -0.44 -12.37 -7.12
N LEU A 198 -0.09 -11.92 -5.91
CA LEU A 198 -1.01 -11.20 -5.03
C LEU A 198 -1.49 -9.88 -5.63
N GLN A 199 -0.62 -9.13 -6.32
CA GLN A 199 -1.02 -7.90 -7.00
C GLN A 199 -2.02 -8.18 -8.13
N LEU A 200 -1.76 -9.18 -8.98
CA LEU A 200 -2.69 -9.56 -10.05
C LEU A 200 -4.04 -10.03 -9.49
N GLN A 201 -4.02 -10.78 -8.39
CA GLN A 201 -5.24 -11.22 -7.71
C GLN A 201 -6.03 -10.02 -7.15
N LEU A 202 -5.34 -9.05 -6.55
CA LEU A 202 -5.94 -7.82 -6.05
C LEU A 202 -6.58 -7.03 -7.19
N GLU A 203 -5.86 -6.80 -8.29
CA GLU A 203 -6.37 -6.10 -9.48
C GLU A 203 -7.64 -6.76 -10.03
N ARG A 204 -7.65 -8.09 -10.14
CA ARG A 204 -8.83 -8.83 -10.59
C ARG A 204 -10.02 -8.66 -9.63
N THR A 205 -9.75 -8.72 -8.33
CA THR A 205 -10.80 -8.58 -7.30
C THR A 205 -11.38 -7.18 -7.31
N LEU A 206 -10.55 -6.15 -7.47
CA LEU A 206 -11.01 -4.77 -7.57
C LEU A 206 -11.84 -4.52 -8.83
N LEU A 207 -11.47 -5.13 -9.96
CA LEU A 207 -12.27 -5.07 -11.19
C LEU A 207 -13.67 -5.70 -11.00
N ASP A 208 -13.74 -6.85 -10.35
CA ASP A 208 -15.01 -7.53 -10.06
C ASP A 208 -15.90 -6.70 -9.11
N ILE A 209 -15.31 -6.13 -8.07
CA ILE A 209 -16.02 -5.21 -7.16
C ILE A 209 -16.56 -3.99 -7.92
N GLU A 210 -15.77 -3.41 -8.81
CA GLU A 210 -16.22 -2.25 -9.60
C GLU A 210 -17.40 -2.61 -10.53
N GLN A 211 -17.35 -3.79 -11.14
CA GLN A 211 -18.46 -4.31 -11.94
C GLN A 211 -19.73 -4.52 -11.10
N GLN A 212 -19.59 -5.10 -9.90
CA GLN A 212 -20.70 -5.32 -8.97
C GLN A 212 -21.31 -4.00 -8.49
N ARG A 213 -20.49 -2.99 -8.21
CA ARG A 213 -20.95 -1.64 -7.85
C ARG A 213 -21.78 -1.02 -8.97
N ALA A 214 -21.28 -1.04 -10.21
CA ALA A 214 -22.01 -0.51 -11.35
C ALA A 214 -23.37 -1.20 -11.58
N GLU A 215 -23.44 -2.51 -11.37
CA GLU A 215 -24.69 -3.28 -11.46
C GLU A 215 -25.67 -2.93 -10.33
N LEU A 216 -25.17 -2.74 -9.10
CA LEU A 216 -25.99 -2.29 -7.98
C LEU A 216 -26.53 -0.88 -8.22
N ASP A 217 -25.68 0.05 -8.67
CA ASP A 217 -26.09 1.42 -9.00
C ASP A 217 -27.18 1.44 -10.08
N ARG A 218 -27.06 0.55 -11.08
CA ARG A 218 -28.08 0.39 -12.13
C ARG A 218 -29.42 -0.06 -11.53
N ARG A 219 -29.41 -1.07 -10.66
CA ARG A 219 -30.63 -1.60 -10.02
C ARG A 219 -31.28 -0.58 -9.10
N GLU A 220 -30.48 0.15 -8.32
CA GLU A 220 -30.96 1.25 -7.48
C GLU A 220 -31.69 2.30 -8.32
N GLN A 221 -31.07 2.73 -9.43
CA GLN A 221 -31.66 3.72 -10.31
C GLN A 221 -32.96 3.23 -10.98
N GLU A 222 -33.03 1.96 -11.35
CA GLU A 222 -34.24 1.33 -11.89
C GLU A 222 -35.38 1.29 -10.86
N ALA A 223 -35.09 0.91 -9.61
CA ALA A 223 -36.08 0.89 -8.54
C ALA A 223 -36.63 2.29 -8.24
N ILE A 224 -35.75 3.29 -8.16
CA ILE A 224 -36.14 4.70 -7.97
C ILE A 224 -37.04 5.18 -9.12
N ASN A 225 -36.69 4.85 -10.36
CA ASN A 225 -37.47 5.26 -11.52
C ASN A 225 -38.83 4.57 -11.57
N HIS A 226 -38.89 3.28 -11.27
CA HIS A 226 -40.14 2.51 -11.21
C HIS A 226 -41.11 3.11 -10.17
N MET A 227 -40.62 3.38 -8.95
CA MET A 227 -41.43 4.01 -7.90
C MET A 227 -41.98 5.36 -8.35
N ARG A 228 -41.15 6.21 -8.98
CA ARG A 228 -41.58 7.53 -9.48
C ARG A 228 -42.66 7.43 -10.55
N GLU A 229 -42.55 6.47 -11.46
CA GLU A 229 -43.53 6.28 -12.53
C GLU A 229 -44.87 5.77 -11.97
N GLU A 230 -44.84 4.83 -11.03
CA GLU A 230 -46.06 4.34 -10.37
C GLU A 230 -46.75 5.44 -9.56
N ASP A 231 -46.00 6.25 -8.78
CA ASP A 231 -46.55 7.40 -8.05
C ASP A 231 -47.27 8.37 -9.00
N LYS A 232 -46.63 8.73 -10.11
CA LYS A 232 -47.23 9.58 -11.14
C LYS A 232 -48.52 8.98 -11.69
N ARG A 233 -48.54 7.67 -11.96
CA ARG A 233 -49.72 6.96 -12.47
C ARG A 233 -50.87 6.98 -11.47
N TYR A 234 -50.58 6.78 -10.17
CA TYR A 234 -51.60 6.88 -9.13
C TYR A 234 -52.13 8.29 -8.94
N GLN A 235 -51.28 9.32 -9.07
CA GLN A 235 -51.70 10.72 -9.06
C GLN A 235 -52.67 11.04 -10.21
N GLU A 236 -52.40 10.54 -11.43
CA GLU A 236 -53.28 10.72 -12.59
C GLU A 236 -54.66 10.08 -12.36
N ILE A 237 -54.69 8.83 -11.86
CA ILE A 237 -55.94 8.12 -11.54
C ILE A 237 -56.74 8.85 -10.45
N ALA A 238 -56.08 9.27 -9.37
CA ALA A 238 -56.73 10.02 -8.30
C ALA A 238 -57.30 11.35 -8.82
N GLY A 239 -56.55 12.05 -9.68
CA GLY A 239 -56.98 13.29 -10.31
C GLY A 239 -58.12 13.12 -11.32
N GLU A 240 -58.22 12.00 -12.03
CA GLU A 240 -59.35 11.68 -12.89
C GLU A 240 -60.63 11.42 -12.09
N ARG A 241 -60.56 10.57 -11.05
CA ARG A 241 -61.69 10.29 -10.15
C ARG A 241 -62.24 11.57 -9.51
N LEU A 242 -61.35 12.46 -9.07
CA LEU A 242 -61.75 13.73 -8.48
C LEU A 242 -62.45 14.64 -9.51
N ARG A 243 -61.95 14.69 -10.75
CA ARG A 243 -62.57 15.48 -11.83
C ARG A 243 -63.97 14.97 -12.18
N GLU A 244 -64.17 13.65 -12.28
CA GLU A 244 -65.50 13.07 -12.49
C GLU A 244 -66.48 13.49 -11.39
N GLY A 245 -66.06 13.45 -10.13
CA GLY A 245 -66.86 13.92 -9.00
C GLY A 245 -67.18 15.42 -9.06
N LEU A 246 -66.23 16.26 -9.52
CA LEU A 246 -66.43 17.70 -9.66
C LEU A 246 -67.42 18.07 -10.78
N VAL A 247 -67.42 17.35 -11.90
CA VAL A 247 -68.39 17.56 -13.00
C VAL A 247 -69.82 17.33 -12.51
N LEU A 248 -70.05 16.28 -11.70
CA LEU A 248 -71.37 16.02 -11.10
C LEU A 248 -71.83 17.18 -10.21
N ILE A 249 -70.92 17.83 -9.49
CA ILE A 249 -71.22 19.00 -8.65
C ILE A 249 -71.55 20.23 -9.51
N GLU A 250 -70.80 20.49 -10.59
CA GLU A 250 -71.10 21.58 -11.54
C GLU A 250 -72.45 21.39 -12.27
N GLU A 251 -72.83 20.15 -12.60
CA GLU A 251 -74.15 19.81 -13.16
C GLU A 251 -75.30 20.01 -12.15
N LEU A 252 -75.03 19.78 -10.86
CA LEU A 252 -75.96 20.12 -9.78
C LEU A 252 -76.11 21.65 -9.61
N ASP A 253 -75.04 22.43 -9.75
CA ASP A 253 -75.10 23.88 -9.58
C ASP A 253 -75.85 24.58 -10.75
N THR A 254 -75.75 24.03 -11.96
CA THR A 254 -76.52 24.51 -13.13
C THR A 254 -78.02 24.17 -13.06
N THR A 255 -78.41 23.09 -12.37
CA THR A 255 -79.83 22.77 -12.12
C THR A 255 -80.40 23.57 -10.94
N VAL A 256 -79.60 23.91 -9.93
CA VAL A 256 -79.99 24.84 -8.85
C VAL A 256 -80.20 26.26 -9.39
N HIS A 257 -79.47 26.72 -10.43
CA HIS A 257 -79.72 28.03 -11.03
C HIS A 257 -81.05 28.14 -11.80
N VAL A 258 -81.67 27.02 -12.22
CA VAL A 258 -83.03 26.99 -12.77
C VAL A 258 -84.09 26.82 -11.67
N GLY A 259 -83.72 26.22 -10.53
CA GLY A 259 -84.60 25.99 -9.37
C GLY A 259 -84.74 27.16 -8.39
N ASN A 260 -83.79 28.10 -8.32
CA ASN A 260 -83.75 29.12 -7.28
C ASN A 260 -84.57 30.41 -7.55
N ARG A 261 -85.69 30.33 -8.27
CA ARG A 261 -86.59 31.50 -8.43
C ARG A 261 -87.71 31.62 -7.40
N ILE A 262 -87.86 30.71 -6.44
CA ILE A 262 -88.83 30.91 -5.35
C ILE A 262 -88.30 30.27 -4.06
N VAL A 263 -87.97 31.12 -3.08
CA VAL A 263 -88.56 31.22 -1.73
C VAL A 263 -87.49 31.76 -0.78
N GLU A 264 -87.71 32.99 -0.31
CA GLU A 264 -87.05 33.63 0.82
C GLU A 264 -87.60 33.11 2.16
N ASP A 265 -86.74 33.20 3.18
CA ASP A 265 -87.00 33.41 4.61
C ASP A 265 -87.69 32.32 5.45
N ALA A 266 -86.96 31.76 6.43
CA ALA A 266 -86.85 32.38 7.77
C ALA A 266 -86.09 31.51 8.80
N ASN A 267 -85.40 32.21 9.69
CA ASN A 267 -85.11 31.92 11.11
C ASN A 267 -83.94 30.99 11.57
N SER A 268 -82.86 31.65 12.01
CA SER A 268 -82.44 31.90 13.41
C SER A 268 -82.11 30.75 14.40
N LEU A 269 -80.86 30.83 14.94
CA LEU A 269 -80.37 30.42 16.29
C LEU A 269 -80.24 28.89 16.56
N ASP A 270 -79.24 28.33 17.25
CA ASP A 270 -78.05 28.78 18.00
C ASP A 270 -77.18 27.52 18.30
N GLY A 271 -75.87 27.72 18.60
CA GLY A 271 -75.10 26.94 19.59
C GLY A 271 -74.55 25.53 19.30
N VAL A 272 -73.19 25.43 19.31
CA VAL A 272 -72.28 24.44 20.00
C VAL A 272 -72.56 22.92 19.85
N ASP A 273 -71.64 21.95 19.88
CA ASP A 273 -70.28 21.76 20.37
C ASP A 273 -69.71 20.47 19.70
N SER A 274 -68.41 20.34 19.85
CA SER A 274 -67.43 19.34 19.44
C SER A 274 -67.74 17.84 19.63
N THR A 275 -66.93 17.05 18.92
CA THR A 275 -66.11 15.88 19.36
C THR A 275 -66.44 14.47 18.83
N SER A 276 -65.37 13.89 18.25
CA SER A 276 -64.88 12.49 18.27
C SER A 276 -65.71 11.32 17.77
N ILE A 277 -65.16 10.60 16.78
CA ILE A 277 -65.17 9.13 16.58
C ILE A 277 -63.92 8.82 15.69
N GLU A 278 -62.74 8.46 16.23
CA GLU A 278 -62.23 7.08 16.50
C GLU A 278 -62.79 6.03 15.52
N GLY A 279 -62.08 5.58 14.50
CA GLY A 279 -60.87 4.76 14.59
C GLY A 279 -61.22 3.37 14.06
N GLU A 280 -60.64 2.96 12.94
CA GLU A 280 -60.56 1.54 12.54
C GLU A 280 -59.18 1.33 11.92
N GLU A 281 -58.32 0.72 12.74
CA GLU A 281 -57.15 -0.04 12.33
C GLU A 281 -57.66 -1.32 11.67
N ASP A 282 -57.09 -1.70 10.52
CA ASP A 282 -56.96 -3.10 10.16
C ASP A 282 -55.58 -3.27 9.51
N GLU A 283 -54.74 -3.98 10.26
CA GLU A 283 -53.44 -4.53 9.86
C GLU A 283 -53.68 -5.71 8.91
N ASP A 284 -53.04 -5.72 7.74
CA ASP A 284 -52.79 -6.94 7.00
C ASP A 284 -51.28 -7.03 6.72
N GLU A 285 -50.61 -7.85 7.54
CA GLU A 285 -49.25 -8.35 7.35
C GLU A 285 -49.23 -9.38 6.22
N ASP A 286 -48.66 -9.03 5.06
CA ASP A 286 -48.31 -10.03 4.05
C ASP A 286 -46.86 -10.51 4.27
N ALA A 287 -46.77 -11.78 4.68
CA ALA A 287 -45.55 -12.53 4.93
C ALA A 287 -44.76 -12.79 3.63
N PHE A 288 -43.49 -12.40 3.64
CA PHE A 288 -42.50 -12.84 2.64
C PHE A 288 -42.03 -14.26 2.97
N GLU A 289 -42.33 -15.21 2.09
CA GLU A 289 -41.78 -16.56 2.13
C GLU A 289 -40.65 -16.68 1.10
N ASP A 290 -39.41 -16.48 1.56
CA ASP A 290 -38.18 -16.77 0.82
C ASP A 290 -37.97 -18.29 0.78
N CYS A 291 -38.13 -18.90 -0.40
CA CYS A 291 -37.58 -20.22 -0.69
C CYS A 291 -36.31 -20.08 -1.53
N ILE A 292 -35.18 -20.31 -0.86
CA ILE A 292 -33.86 -20.57 -1.43
C ILE A 292 -33.88 -21.97 -2.06
N GLU A 293 -33.39 -22.09 -3.30
CA GLU A 293 -32.57 -23.22 -3.74
C GLU A 293 -31.60 -22.79 -4.86
#